data_AF-A0A367K7P7-F1
#
_entry.id   AF-A0A367K7P7-F1
#
_cell.length_a   1.000
_cell.length_b   1.000
_cell.length_c   1.000
_cell.angle_alpha   90.00
_cell.angle_beta   90.00
_cell.angle_gamma   90.00
#
_symmetry.space_group_name_H-M   'P 1'
#
loop_
_entity.id
_entity.type
_entity.pdbx_description
1 polymer ?
#
loop_
_entity_poly.entity_id
_entity_poly.type
_entity_poly.pdbx_seq_one_letter_code
_entity_poly.pdbx_strand_id
1 'polypeptide(L)'
;MNSNQEENEPRLNQATYRDLVIFEERLKGNMTRLLKRKRKYEALLVALFIFLAYFFYAVFIDPSKIFTVHLINTIALLTVAGGLVFFYRSGMYSEKIIYAQKFVVHCNNALRAFNLEFDANNRSLSLLSDLPKQFQEGFEGYRRQYHLRKKARQAKSKKQ
;
A
#
# COMPACT_ATOMS: atom_id res chain seq x y z
N MET A 1 -45.58 18.23 10.90
CA MET A 1 -44.36 17.64 10.30
C MET A 1 -43.16 18.31 10.95
N ASN A 2 -42.16 17.53 11.35
CA ASN A 2 -41.38 17.71 12.58
C ASN A 2 -40.16 18.65 12.40
N SER A 3 -40.14 19.83 13.02
CA SER A 3 -39.01 20.79 12.99
C SER A 3 -37.69 20.23 13.53
N ASN A 4 -37.74 19.11 14.28
CA ASN A 4 -36.56 18.40 14.77
C ASN A 4 -35.84 17.54 13.72
N GLN A 5 -36.45 17.29 12.54
CA GLN A 5 -35.83 16.50 11.47
C GLN A 5 -34.88 17.35 10.60
N GLU A 6 -35.24 18.61 10.33
CA GLU A 6 -34.42 19.51 9.49
C GLU A 6 -33.12 19.97 10.18
N GLU A 7 -33.07 20.09 11.51
CA GLU A 7 -31.82 20.42 12.23
C GLU A 7 -30.87 19.21 12.36
N ASN A 8 -31.41 17.98 12.34
CA ASN A 8 -30.62 16.75 12.47
C ASN A 8 -29.95 16.32 11.16
N GLU A 9 -30.59 16.55 10.01
CA GLU A 9 -30.06 16.29 8.67
C GLU A 9 -28.63 16.84 8.44
N PRO A 10 -28.33 18.14 8.63
CA PRO A 10 -26.99 18.67 8.39
C PRO A 10 -25.94 18.16 9.40
N ARG A 11 -26.32 17.93 10.66
CA ARG A 11 -25.43 17.38 11.70
C ARG A 11 -25.07 15.92 11.42
N LEU A 12 -26.06 15.12 11.01
CA LEU A 12 -25.88 13.73 10.60
C LEU A 12 -24.97 13.65 9.37
N ASN A 13 -25.22 14.50 8.37
CA ASN A 13 -24.39 14.58 7.16
C ASN A 13 -22.94 14.95 7.50
N GLN A 14 -22.70 15.89 8.42
CA GLN A 14 -21.35 16.26 8.84
C GLN A 14 -20.60 15.12 9.56
N ALA A 15 -21.30 14.35 10.40
CA ALA A 15 -20.74 13.16 11.04
C ALA A 15 -20.39 12.09 9.99
N THR A 16 -21.29 11.83 9.04
CA THR A 16 -21.07 10.91 7.92
C THR A 16 -19.87 11.33 7.07
N TYR A 17 -19.76 12.61 6.70
CA TYR A 17 -18.62 13.13 5.92
C TYR A 17 -17.29 12.92 6.66
N ARG A 18 -17.27 13.18 7.98
CA ARG A 18 -16.09 12.95 8.80
C ARG A 18 -15.68 11.48 8.78
N ASP A 19 -16.64 10.59 9.01
CA ASP A 19 -16.38 9.17 9.09
C ASP A 19 -15.93 8.59 7.73
N LEU A 20 -16.48 9.12 6.62
CA LEU A 20 -16.09 8.75 5.27
C LEU A 20 -14.67 9.19 4.92
N VAL A 21 -14.26 10.40 5.35
CA VAL A 21 -12.86 10.86 5.23
C VAL A 21 -11.92 10.00 6.08
N ILE A 22 -12.30 9.66 7.32
CA ILE A 22 -11.51 8.79 8.19
C ILE A 22 -11.33 7.41 7.56
N PHE A 23 -12.40 6.86 7.01
CA PHE A 23 -12.38 5.58 6.33
C PHE A 23 -11.47 5.60 5.10
N GLU A 24 -11.55 6.65 4.28
CA GLU A 24 -10.63 6.88 3.17
C GLU A 24 -9.16 6.92 3.65
N GLU A 25 -8.87 7.63 4.74
CA GLU A 25 -7.51 7.67 5.31
C GLU A 25 -7.02 6.29 5.79
N ARG A 26 -7.91 5.49 6.40
CA ARG A 26 -7.59 4.12 6.82
C ARG A 26 -7.31 3.22 5.62
N LEU A 27 -8.08 3.33 4.53
CA LEU A 27 -7.83 2.59 3.28
C LEU A 27 -6.47 2.95 2.69
N LYS A 28 -6.18 4.25 2.54
CA LYS A 28 -4.87 4.74 2.05
C LYS A 28 -3.73 4.25 2.93
N GLY A 29 -3.91 4.30 4.25
CA GLY A 29 -2.93 3.84 5.22
C GLY A 29 -2.65 2.34 5.12
N ASN A 30 -3.69 1.52 5.03
CA ASN A 30 -3.55 0.07 4.87
C ASN A 30 -2.88 -0.29 3.54
N MET A 31 -3.29 0.32 2.42
CA MET A 31 -2.64 0.11 1.13
C MET A 31 -1.16 0.50 1.15
N THR A 32 -0.82 1.64 1.75
CA THR A 32 0.58 2.09 1.85
C THR A 32 1.43 1.12 2.67
N ARG A 33 0.89 0.58 3.77
CA ARG A 33 1.57 -0.45 4.59
C ARG A 33 1.81 -1.72 3.78
N LEU A 34 0.83 -2.15 2.99
CA LEU A 34 0.95 -3.31 2.10
C LEU A 34 2.02 -3.09 1.03
N LEU A 35 2.00 -1.95 0.33
CA LEU A 35 2.99 -1.62 -0.70
C LEU A 35 4.41 -1.47 -0.13
N LYS A 36 4.57 -0.89 1.06
CA LYS A 36 5.89 -0.76 1.71
C LYS A 36 6.45 -2.14 2.08
N ARG A 37 5.61 -3.07 2.52
CA ARG A 37 6.01 -4.46 2.76
C ARG A 37 6.41 -5.13 1.46
N LYS A 38 5.59 -5.04 0.40
CA LYS A 38 5.89 -5.56 -0.94
C LYS A 38 7.27 -5.08 -1.44
N ARG A 39 7.53 -3.76 -1.43
CA ARG A 39 8.79 -3.19 -1.93
C ARG A 39 10.02 -3.72 -1.20
N LYS A 40 9.95 -3.91 0.12
CA LYS A 40 11.08 -4.46 0.90
C LYS A 40 11.42 -5.88 0.44
N TYR A 41 10.41 -6.70 0.16
CA TYR A 41 10.61 -8.08 -0.28
C TYR A 41 11.06 -8.16 -1.74
N GLU A 42 10.51 -7.32 -2.63
CA GLU A 42 11.00 -7.22 -4.00
C GLU A 42 12.47 -6.77 -4.04
N ALA A 43 12.87 -5.80 -3.21
CA ALA A 43 14.26 -5.36 -3.13
C ALA A 43 15.20 -6.46 -2.62
N LEU A 44 14.79 -7.21 -1.59
CA LEU A 44 15.55 -8.36 -1.08
C LEU A 44 15.73 -9.41 -2.17
N LEU A 45 14.68 -9.70 -2.91
CA LEU A 45 14.72 -10.67 -3.98
C LEU A 45 15.64 -10.26 -5.13
N VAL A 46 15.53 -9.01 -5.60
CA VAL A 46 16.42 -8.49 -6.64
C VAL A 46 17.88 -8.56 -6.16
N ALA A 47 18.14 -8.21 -4.90
CA ALA A 47 19.47 -8.36 -4.31
C ALA A 47 19.96 -9.81 -4.29
N LEU A 48 19.10 -10.78 -3.92
CA LEU A 48 19.45 -12.21 -3.98
C LEU A 48 19.81 -12.65 -5.40
N PHE A 49 19.05 -12.22 -6.42
CA PHE A 49 19.38 -12.53 -7.82
C PHE A 49 20.71 -11.92 -8.28
N ILE A 50 20.99 -10.67 -7.88
CA ILE A 50 22.27 -10.02 -8.18
C ILE A 50 23.43 -10.78 -7.52
N PHE A 51 23.31 -11.12 -6.24
CA PHE A 51 24.34 -11.90 -5.54
C PHE A 51 24.50 -13.30 -6.14
N LEU A 52 23.40 -13.95 -6.52
CA LEU A 52 23.43 -15.25 -7.17
C LEU A 52 24.22 -15.19 -8.48
N ALA A 53 23.92 -14.21 -9.34
CA ALA A 53 24.64 -14.02 -10.60
C ALA A 53 26.12 -13.69 -10.37
N TYR A 54 26.43 -12.82 -9.41
CA TYR A 54 27.81 -12.47 -9.06
C TYR A 54 28.61 -13.67 -8.57
N PHE A 55 28.10 -14.42 -7.59
CA PHE A 55 28.81 -15.59 -7.06
C PHE A 55 28.89 -16.72 -8.09
N PHE A 56 27.87 -16.86 -8.94
CA PHE A 56 27.93 -17.80 -10.05
C PHE A 56 29.06 -17.44 -11.01
N TYR A 57 29.17 -16.17 -11.41
CA TYR A 57 30.28 -15.69 -12.23
C TYR A 57 31.64 -15.92 -11.56
N ALA A 58 31.78 -15.57 -10.27
CA ALA A 58 33.01 -15.68 -9.51
C ALA A 58 33.46 -17.12 -9.21
N VAL A 59 32.55 -18.11 -9.29
CA VAL A 59 32.88 -19.53 -9.10
C VAL A 59 33.16 -20.20 -10.44
N PHE A 60 32.37 -19.92 -11.49
CA PHE A 60 32.45 -20.66 -12.75
C PHE A 60 33.35 -20.00 -13.82
N ILE A 61 33.44 -18.67 -13.88
CA ILE A 61 34.15 -17.96 -14.96
C ILE A 61 35.54 -17.52 -14.51
N ASP A 62 35.65 -16.91 -13.33
CA ASP A 62 36.93 -16.47 -12.76
C ASP A 62 37.24 -17.20 -11.45
N PRO A 63 37.52 -18.52 -11.49
CA PRO A 63 37.89 -19.27 -10.29
C PRO A 63 39.20 -18.72 -9.73
N SER A 64 39.11 -18.08 -8.57
CA SER A 64 40.29 -17.55 -7.88
C SER A 64 41.27 -18.69 -7.56
N LYS A 65 42.55 -18.50 -7.90
CA LYS A 65 43.64 -19.46 -7.65
C LYS A 65 43.85 -19.74 -6.15
N ILE A 66 43.37 -18.84 -5.30
CA ILE A 66 43.42 -18.99 -3.84
C ILE A 66 42.26 -19.89 -3.41
N PHE A 67 42.58 -21.12 -3.00
CA PHE A 67 41.59 -22.13 -2.58
C PHE A 67 40.58 -21.61 -1.56
N THR A 68 41.03 -20.83 -0.55
CA THR A 68 40.15 -20.26 0.48
C THR A 68 39.11 -19.31 -0.11
N VAL A 69 39.47 -18.48 -1.09
CA VAL A 69 38.54 -17.55 -1.74
C VAL A 69 37.52 -18.30 -2.58
N HIS A 70 37.96 -19.33 -3.31
CA HIS A 70 37.07 -20.20 -4.08
C HIS A 70 36.08 -20.95 -3.16
N LEU A 71 36.54 -21.47 -2.02
CA LEU A 71 35.70 -22.13 -1.02
C LEU A 71 34.64 -21.17 -0.45
N ILE A 72 35.06 -19.96 -0.05
CA ILE A 72 34.15 -18.94 0.48
C ILE A 72 33.08 -18.56 -0.55
N ASN A 73 33.47 -18.31 -1.81
CA ASN A 73 32.53 -17.99 -2.89
C ASN A 73 31.55 -19.14 -3.17
N THR A 74 32.02 -20.39 -3.09
CA THR A 74 31.16 -21.57 -3.28
C THR A 74 30.15 -21.73 -2.13
N ILE A 75 30.57 -21.56 -0.88
CA ILE A 75 29.67 -21.60 0.28
C ILE A 75 28.67 -20.44 0.23
N ALA A 76 29.12 -19.24 -0.17
CA ALA A 76 28.27 -18.09 -0.36
C ALA A 76 27.22 -18.34 -1.45
N LEU A 77 27.61 -18.93 -2.58
CA LEU A 77 26.71 -19.33 -3.66
C LEU A 77 25.63 -20.30 -3.16
N LEU A 78 26.03 -21.35 -2.42
CA LEU A 78 25.09 -22.32 -1.84
C LEU A 78 24.13 -21.67 -0.83
N THR A 79 24.63 -20.72 -0.04
CA THR A 79 23.81 -20.00 0.94
C THR A 79 22.77 -19.11 0.24
N VAL A 80 23.16 -18.39 -0.81
CA VAL A 80 22.24 -17.55 -1.59
C VAL A 80 21.20 -18.40 -2.32
N ALA A 81 21.62 -19.52 -2.93
CA ALA A 81 20.70 -20.46 -3.57
C ALA A 81 19.71 -21.06 -2.55
N GLY A 82 20.19 -21.48 -1.38
CA GLY A 82 19.35 -21.95 -0.28
C GLY A 82 18.37 -20.88 0.23
N GLY A 83 18.82 -19.62 0.32
CA GLY A 83 17.97 -18.48 0.66
C GLY A 83 16.84 -18.25 -0.33
N LEU A 84 17.10 -18.47 -1.63
CA LEU A 84 16.07 -18.37 -2.68
C LEU A 84 15.03 -19.50 -2.57
N VAL A 85 15.48 -20.73 -2.31
CA VAL A 85 14.60 -21.88 -2.06
C VAL A 85 13.75 -21.64 -0.82
N PHE A 86 14.34 -21.14 0.28
CA PHE A 86 13.61 -20.76 1.47
C PHE A 86 12.56 -19.69 1.18
N PHE A 87 12.91 -18.67 0.39
CA PHE A 87 11.97 -17.62 0.01
C PHE A 87 10.78 -18.14 -0.81
N TYR A 88 11.04 -19.08 -1.72
CA TYR A 88 10.01 -19.75 -2.51
C TYR A 88 9.13 -20.67 -1.64
N ARG A 89 9.76 -21.54 -0.82
CA ARG A 89 9.10 -22.48 0.09
C ARG A 89 8.27 -21.77 1.16
N SER A 90 8.75 -20.63 1.65
CA SER A 90 8.06 -19.81 2.65
C SER A 90 6.76 -19.19 2.12
N GLY A 91 6.44 -19.29 0.82
CA GLY A 91 5.18 -18.78 0.26
C GLY A 91 5.05 -17.26 0.29
N MET A 92 6.10 -16.55 0.72
CA MET A 92 6.11 -15.10 0.90
C MET A 92 5.83 -14.31 -0.40
N TYR A 93 6.18 -14.89 -1.54
CA TYR A 93 5.89 -14.35 -2.86
C TYR A 93 4.38 -14.25 -3.12
N SER A 94 3.68 -15.36 -2.94
CA SER A 94 2.26 -15.47 -3.28
C SER A 94 1.41 -14.70 -2.28
N GLU A 95 1.68 -14.86 -0.98
CA GLU A 95 0.85 -14.25 0.05
C GLU A 95 1.00 -12.73 0.16
N LYS A 96 2.17 -12.16 -0.15
CA LYS A 96 2.41 -10.73 0.14
C LYS A 96 2.47 -9.85 -1.10
N ILE A 97 2.88 -10.38 -2.24
CA ILE A 97 2.97 -9.61 -3.50
C ILE A 97 1.65 -9.66 -4.24
N ILE A 98 1.02 -10.83 -4.36
CA ILE A 98 -0.26 -10.99 -5.06
C ILE A 98 -1.41 -10.39 -4.23
N TYR A 99 -1.37 -10.53 -2.90
CA TYR A 99 -2.39 -9.93 -2.03
C TYR A 99 -2.42 -8.41 -2.11
N ALA A 100 -1.27 -7.74 -2.25
CA ALA A 100 -1.23 -6.29 -2.43
C ALA A 100 -1.91 -5.85 -3.75
N GLN A 101 -1.81 -6.67 -4.80
CA GLN A 101 -2.44 -6.39 -6.09
C GLN A 101 -3.95 -6.70 -6.08
N LYS A 102 -4.36 -7.75 -5.37
CA LYS A 102 -5.78 -8.13 -5.19
C LYS A 102 -6.52 -7.30 -4.14
N PHE A 103 -5.78 -6.60 -3.26
CA PHE A 103 -6.35 -5.79 -2.19
C PHE A 103 -7.38 -4.78 -2.71
N VAL A 104 -7.06 -4.09 -3.81
CA VAL A 104 -7.94 -3.07 -4.40
C VAL A 104 -9.24 -3.69 -4.90
N VAL A 105 -9.14 -4.84 -5.59
CA VAL A 105 -10.31 -5.55 -6.12
C VAL A 105 -11.20 -6.06 -4.99
N HIS A 106 -10.62 -6.65 -3.95
CA HIS A 106 -11.39 -7.12 -2.78
C HIS A 106 -12.03 -5.96 -2.01
N CYS A 107 -11.33 -4.84 -1.84
CA CYS A 107 -11.91 -3.65 -1.24
C CYS A 107 -13.04 -3.08 -2.11
N ASN A 108 -12.84 -2.96 -3.43
CA ASN A 108 -13.84 -2.40 -4.34
C ASN A 108 -15.11 -3.25 -4.38
N ASN A 109 -15.02 -4.57 -4.26
CA ASN A 109 -16.20 -5.43 -4.14
C ASN A 109 -17.04 -5.11 -2.89
N ALA A 110 -16.39 -4.85 -1.74
CA ALA A 110 -17.09 -4.43 -0.53
C ALA A 110 -17.60 -2.98 -0.61
N LEU A 111 -16.83 -2.09 -1.24
CA LEU A 111 -17.15 -0.67 -1.40
C LEU A 111 -18.32 -0.43 -2.36
N ARG A 112 -18.49 -1.28 -3.37
CA ARG A 112 -19.61 -1.21 -4.33
C ARG A 112 -20.97 -1.36 -3.64
N ALA A 113 -21.08 -2.14 -2.58
CA ALA A 113 -22.32 -2.23 -1.79
C ALA A 113 -22.71 -0.90 -1.14
N PHE A 114 -21.75 0.03 -1.01
CA PHE A 114 -21.95 1.39 -0.50
C PHE A 114 -21.91 2.46 -1.59
N ASN A 115 -21.94 2.08 -2.88
CA ASN A 115 -21.75 2.98 -4.02
C ASN A 115 -20.44 3.79 -3.93
N LEU A 116 -19.39 3.16 -3.43
CA LEU A 116 -18.05 3.70 -3.32
C LEU A 116 -17.09 2.91 -4.20
N GLU A 117 -16.07 3.57 -4.72
CA GLU A 117 -14.96 2.91 -5.39
C GLU A 117 -13.65 3.52 -4.87
N PHE A 118 -12.65 2.67 -4.64
CA PHE A 118 -11.32 3.12 -4.27
C PHE A 118 -10.41 3.02 -5.49
N ASP A 119 -10.00 4.18 -6.00
CA ASP A 119 -8.98 4.24 -7.04
C ASP A 119 -7.59 4.15 -6.40
N ALA A 120 -6.84 3.11 -6.77
CA ALA A 120 -5.48 2.90 -6.31
C ALA A 120 -4.49 3.92 -6.89
N ASN A 121 -4.77 4.48 -8.06
CA ASN A 121 -3.91 5.43 -8.77
C ASN A 121 -3.97 6.81 -8.11
N ASN A 122 -5.17 7.40 -8.02
CA ASN A 122 -5.36 8.66 -7.28
C ASN A 122 -5.35 8.47 -5.76
N ARG A 123 -5.34 7.23 -5.28
CA ARG A 123 -5.46 6.87 -3.85
C ARG A 123 -6.66 7.58 -3.22
N SER A 124 -7.76 7.71 -3.93
CA SER A 124 -8.94 8.46 -3.49
C SER A 124 -10.16 7.58 -3.53
N LEU A 125 -11.09 7.87 -2.62
CA LEU A 125 -12.42 7.29 -2.65
C LEU A 125 -13.29 8.09 -3.64
N SER A 126 -13.65 7.50 -4.77
CA SER A 126 -14.67 8.00 -5.69
C SER A 126 -16.05 7.57 -5.20
N LEU A 127 -16.97 8.53 -5.17
CA LEU A 127 -18.39 8.24 -4.98
C LEU A 127 -18.94 7.84 -6.34
N LEU A 128 -19.64 6.72 -6.43
CA LEU A 128 -20.33 6.34 -7.66
C LEU A 128 -21.46 7.35 -7.94
N SER A 129 -21.80 7.53 -9.22
CA SER A 129 -22.78 8.52 -9.69
C SER A 129 -24.18 8.37 -9.10
N ASP A 130 -24.47 7.25 -8.46
CA ASP A 130 -25.77 6.91 -7.91
C ASP A 130 -26.10 7.66 -6.61
N LEU A 131 -25.14 8.40 -6.04
CA LEU A 131 -25.41 9.26 -4.88
C LEU A 131 -26.03 10.60 -5.28
N PRO A 132 -26.96 11.16 -4.47
CA PRO A 132 -27.51 12.50 -4.67
C PRO A 132 -26.40 13.56 -4.80
N LYS A 133 -26.48 14.43 -5.82
CA LYS A 133 -25.46 15.47 -6.09
C LYS A 133 -25.22 16.40 -4.89
N GLN A 134 -26.26 16.71 -4.13
CA GLN A 134 -26.16 17.55 -2.93
C GLN A 134 -25.22 16.94 -1.87
N PHE A 135 -25.26 15.62 -1.71
CA PHE A 135 -24.36 14.91 -0.80
C PHE A 135 -22.92 14.89 -1.35
N GLN A 136 -22.75 14.69 -2.66
CA GLN A 136 -21.44 14.70 -3.31
C GLN A 136 -20.76 16.07 -3.12
N GLU A 137 -21.47 17.15 -3.41
CA GLU A 137 -20.97 18.51 -3.25
C GLU A 137 -20.65 18.85 -1.79
N GLY A 138 -21.54 18.47 -0.85
CA GLY A 138 -21.32 18.66 0.59
C GLY A 138 -20.08 17.90 1.10
N PHE A 139 -19.92 16.65 0.68
CA PHE A 139 -18.76 15.83 1.02
C PHE A 139 -17.46 16.38 0.41
N GLU A 140 -17.47 16.79 -0.86
CA GLU A 140 -16.30 17.39 -1.50
C GLU A 140 -15.86 18.68 -0.79
N GLY A 141 -16.83 19.53 -0.43
CA GLY A 141 -16.57 20.74 0.35
C GLY A 141 -15.88 20.43 1.67
N TYR A 142 -16.43 19.46 2.42
CA TYR A 142 -15.84 19.01 3.69
C TYR A 142 -14.43 18.42 3.51
N ARG A 143 -14.24 17.57 2.49
CA ARG A 143 -12.96 16.92 2.17
C ARG A 143 -11.87 17.95 1.85
N ARG A 144 -12.19 18.98 1.05
CA ARG A 144 -11.26 20.09 0.74
C ARG A 144 -10.84 20.83 2.01
N GLN A 145 -11.81 21.21 2.85
CA GLN A 145 -11.51 21.88 4.12
C GLN A 145 -10.65 21.02 5.04
N TYR A 146 -10.96 19.74 5.17
CA TYR A 146 -10.18 18.80 5.97
C TYR A 146 -8.71 18.73 5.52
N HIS A 147 -8.46 18.60 4.22
CA HIS A 147 -7.10 18.54 3.69
C HIS A 147 -6.33 19.86 3.85
N LEU A 148 -7.00 21.00 3.70
CA LEU A 148 -6.39 22.31 3.96
C LEU A 148 -5.92 22.43 5.42
N ARG A 149 -6.79 22.05 6.37
CA ARG A 149 -6.45 22.04 7.81
C ARG A 149 -5.28 21.10 8.11
N LYS A 150 -5.23 19.93 7.46
CA LYS A 150 -4.14 18.98 7.61
C LYS A 150 -2.81 19.53 7.07
N LYS A 151 -2.80 20.14 5.87
CA LYS A 151 -1.62 20.80 5.30
C LYS A 151 -1.12 21.93 6.19
N ALA A 152 -2.02 22.76 6.71
CA ALA A 152 -1.68 23.85 7.63
C ALA A 152 -1.02 23.33 8.94
N ARG A 153 -1.53 22.24 9.52
CA ARG A 153 -0.92 21.59 10.71
C ARG A 153 0.47 21.06 10.41
N GLN A 154 0.66 20.39 9.26
CA GLN A 154 1.96 19.87 8.85
C GLN A 154 2.98 20.99 8.59
N ALA A 155 2.56 22.10 7.98
CA ALA A 155 3.41 23.26 7.75
C ALA A 155 3.88 23.92 9.06
N LYS A 156 3.01 23.95 10.09
CA LYS A 156 3.39 24.43 11.43
C LYS A 156 4.40 23.51 12.12
N SER A 157 4.18 22.20 12.07
CA SER A 157 5.08 21.20 12.67
C SER A 157 6.46 21.13 12.01
N LYS A 158 6.62 21.62 10.78
CA LYS A 158 7.89 21.60 10.04
C LYS A 158 8.71 22.89 10.19
N LYS A 159 8.10 23.93 10.78
CA LYS A 159 8.74 25.24 11.06
C LYS A 159 9.25 25.35 12.50
N GLN A 160 8.86 24.42 13.37
CA GLN A 160 9.37 24.25 14.73
C GLN A 160 10.52 23.24 14.69
#